data_AF-A0A976S3U8-F1
#
_entry.id   AF-A0A976S3U8-F1
#
_cell.length_a   1.000
_cell.length_b   1.000
_cell.length_c   1.000
_cell.angle_alpha   90.00
_cell.angle_beta   90.00
_cell.angle_gamma   90.00
#
_symmetry.space_group_name_H-M   'P 1'
#
loop_
_entity.id
_entity.type
_entity.pdbx_description
1 polymer ?
#
loop_
_entity_poly.entity_id
_entity_poly.type
_entity_poly.pdbx_seq_one_letter_code
_entity_poly.pdbx_strand_id
1 'polypeptide(L)'
;MDSLSLIGGNEGRKGFTIVELTIVIAVIGILVAVGIIGYGPWQKSVRTNQVKSDLKSAAAAMEDARNFSNEYPASVGDVFSSGGDVQLTGGRMSSDTFCITGKSVKDSSIVFKVGAKSTDPAAGECVQMVMSCADSIFYQPFMRGLYVKFDCATPTASEYKLYYRDNRGSGWVEVGLASPDASGWYFFDENSPLTLSYMDDQSGAHGGAVKFTAVGSDGSAEDVINYGAIQE
;
A
#
# COMPACT_ATOMS: atom_id res chain seq x y z
N MET A 1 -6.02 -27.51 92.38
CA MET A 1 -6.38 -26.30 91.62
C MET A 1 -5.30 -26.14 90.57
N ASP A 2 -5.63 -26.43 89.31
CA ASP A 2 -5.21 -25.66 88.15
C ASP A 2 -5.94 -26.24 86.94
N SER A 3 -7.16 -25.73 86.83
CA SER A 3 -7.98 -25.64 85.64
C SER A 3 -7.21 -24.97 84.51
N LEU A 4 -7.10 -25.65 83.36
CA LEU A 4 -7.41 -25.05 82.06
C LEU A 4 -7.41 -26.11 80.97
N SER A 5 -8.64 -26.51 80.64
CA SER A 5 -9.04 -27.06 79.35
C SER A 5 -8.47 -26.20 78.22
N LEU A 6 -7.47 -26.72 77.49
CA LEU A 6 -7.09 -26.18 76.19
C LEU A 6 -8.18 -26.57 75.20
N ILE A 7 -8.98 -25.56 74.84
CA ILE A 7 -9.94 -25.57 73.76
C ILE A 7 -9.25 -26.09 72.51
N GLY A 8 -9.50 -27.35 72.16
CA GLY A 8 -9.38 -27.83 70.79
C GLY A 8 -10.41 -27.10 69.96
N GLY A 9 -10.01 -25.97 69.37
CA GLY A 9 -10.81 -25.23 68.41
C GLY A 9 -11.13 -26.12 67.23
N ASN A 10 -12.32 -26.72 67.26
CA ASN A 10 -12.95 -27.30 66.08
C ASN A 10 -13.36 -26.14 65.19
N GLU A 11 -12.40 -25.56 64.47
CA GLU A 11 -12.67 -24.63 63.38
C GLU A 11 -13.44 -25.41 62.31
N GLY A 12 -14.76 -25.31 62.38
CA GLY A 12 -15.68 -26.00 61.49
C GLY A 12 -15.26 -25.77 60.04
N ARG A 13 -14.73 -26.81 59.41
CA ARG A 13 -14.45 -26.85 57.99
C ARG A 13 -15.79 -26.76 57.26
N LYS A 14 -16.25 -25.54 57.01
CA LYS A 14 -17.40 -25.24 56.17
C LYS A 14 -17.06 -25.71 54.76
N GLY A 15 -17.52 -26.90 54.40
CA GLY A 15 -17.43 -27.40 53.03
C GLY A 15 -18.27 -26.51 52.11
N PHE A 16 -17.68 -26.10 50.98
CA PHE A 16 -18.40 -25.42 49.91
C PHE A 16 -19.62 -26.24 49.52
N THR A 17 -20.79 -25.62 49.44
CA THR A 17 -21.98 -26.34 49.01
C THR A 17 -21.90 -26.61 47.49
N ILE A 18 -22.40 -27.77 47.04
CA ILE A 18 -22.42 -28.09 45.59
C ILE A 18 -23.19 -27.01 44.80
N VAL A 19 -24.24 -26.44 45.40
CA VAL A 19 -25.05 -25.39 44.79
C VAL A 19 -24.26 -24.10 44.58
N GLU A 20 -23.42 -23.74 45.55
CA GLU A 20 -22.56 -22.56 45.50
C GLU A 20 -21.47 -22.70 44.43
N LEU A 21 -20.93 -23.91 44.24
CA LEU A 21 -20.01 -24.16 43.12
C LEU A 21 -20.73 -24.16 41.76
N THR A 22 -21.96 -24.69 41.72
CA THR A 22 -22.74 -24.84 40.47
C THR A 22 -23.19 -23.49 39.91
N ILE A 23 -23.59 -22.54 40.77
CA ILE A 23 -23.96 -21.21 40.29
C ILE A 23 -22.75 -20.42 39.76
N VAL A 24 -21.57 -20.60 40.37
CA VAL A 24 -20.33 -19.93 39.93
C VAL A 24 -19.95 -20.37 38.52
N ILE A 25 -19.96 -21.68 38.23
CA ILE A 25 -19.66 -22.17 36.89
C ILE A 25 -20.71 -21.73 35.86
N ALA A 26 -21.99 -21.63 36.26
CA ALA A 26 -23.04 -21.14 35.39
C ALA A 26 -22.82 -19.67 35.01
N VAL A 27 -22.46 -18.82 35.99
CA VAL A 27 -22.16 -17.40 35.75
C VAL A 27 -20.90 -17.24 34.89
N ILE A 28 -19.82 -17.97 35.18
CA ILE A 28 -18.59 -17.95 34.37
C ILE A 28 -18.89 -18.40 32.92
N GLY A 29 -19.74 -19.42 32.74
CA GLY A 29 -20.15 -19.88 31.41
C GLY A 29 -20.81 -18.79 30.58
N ILE A 30 -21.72 -18.01 31.18
CA ILE A 30 -22.38 -16.89 30.50
C ILE A 30 -21.37 -15.79 30.14
N LEU A 31 -20.45 -15.43 31.06
CA LEU A 31 -19.43 -14.40 30.81
C LEU A 31 -18.49 -14.78 29.66
N VAL A 32 -18.04 -16.04 29.62
CA VAL A 32 -17.17 -16.55 28.55
C VAL A 32 -17.89 -16.53 27.20
N ALA A 33 -19.17 -16.94 27.16
CA ALA A 33 -19.95 -16.99 25.94
C ALA A 33 -20.05 -15.61 25.26
N VAL A 34 -20.34 -14.55 26.03
CA VAL A 34 -20.40 -13.17 25.49
C VAL A 34 -19.00 -12.67 25.11
N GLY A 35 -17.98 -13.00 25.90
CA GLY A 35 -16.59 -12.59 25.64
C GLY A 35 -16.06 -13.08 24.29
N ILE A 36 -16.37 -14.33 23.91
CA ILE A 36 -15.90 -14.93 22.65
C ILE A 36 -16.41 -14.15 21.43
N ILE A 37 -17.66 -13.69 21.44
CA ILE A 37 -18.28 -12.98 20.31
C ILE A 37 -17.61 -11.62 20.07
N GLY A 38 -17.22 -10.90 21.13
CA GLY A 38 -16.61 -9.57 21.02
C GLY A 38 -15.11 -9.56 20.78
N TYR A 39 -14.41 -10.67 21.08
CA TYR A 39 -12.95 -10.68 21.11
C TYR A 39 -12.30 -10.53 19.73
N GLY A 40 -12.84 -11.17 18.69
CA GLY A 40 -12.30 -11.11 17.33
C GLY A 40 -12.24 -9.69 16.75
N PRO A 41 -13.36 -8.95 16.66
CA PRO A 41 -13.38 -7.57 16.18
C PRO A 41 -12.49 -6.63 17.02
N TRP A 42 -12.44 -6.83 18.34
CA TRP A 42 -11.56 -6.07 19.22
C TRP A 42 -10.09 -6.26 18.86
N GLN A 43 -9.63 -7.52 18.70
CA GLN A 43 -8.27 -7.79 18.26
C GLN A 43 -7.94 -7.19 16.90
N LYS A 44 -8.89 -7.25 15.94
CA LYS A 44 -8.71 -6.64 14.61
C LYS A 44 -8.54 -5.12 14.69
N SER A 45 -9.32 -4.46 15.55
CA SER A 45 -9.21 -3.01 15.79
C SER A 45 -7.86 -2.64 16.39
N VAL A 46 -7.38 -3.39 17.39
CA VAL A 46 -6.06 -3.18 18.00
C VAL A 46 -4.95 -3.31 16.96
N ARG A 47 -4.94 -4.37 16.15
CA ARG A 47 -3.95 -4.56 15.08
C ARG A 47 -4.00 -3.46 14.03
N THR A 48 -5.20 -3.03 13.65
CA THR A 48 -5.39 -1.92 12.71
C THR A 48 -4.78 -0.63 13.26
N ASN A 49 -5.04 -0.31 14.52
CA ASN A 49 -4.49 0.87 15.18
C ASN A 49 -2.97 0.78 15.33
N GLN A 50 -2.43 -0.41 15.60
CA GLN A 50 -0.99 -0.65 15.67
C GLN A 50 -0.31 -0.39 14.32
N VAL A 51 -0.81 -0.96 13.22
CA VAL A 51 -0.26 -0.71 11.87
C VAL A 51 -0.30 0.78 11.53
N LYS A 52 -1.43 1.46 11.81
CA LYS A 52 -1.57 2.89 11.56
C LYS A 52 -0.60 3.74 12.40
N SER A 53 -0.41 3.38 13.66
CA SER A 53 0.53 4.08 14.55
C SER A 53 1.97 3.92 14.06
N ASP A 54 2.39 2.69 13.76
CA ASP A 54 3.74 2.41 13.27
C ASP A 54 3.99 3.11 11.93
N LEU A 55 3.01 3.16 11.03
CA LEU A 55 3.12 3.92 9.78
C LEU A 55 3.31 5.43 10.01
N LYS A 56 2.59 6.02 10.96
CA LYS A 56 2.75 7.45 11.29
C LYS A 56 4.14 7.74 11.86
N SER A 57 4.63 6.88 12.74
CA SER A 57 5.98 6.99 13.29
C SER A 57 7.06 6.79 12.23
N ALA A 58 6.87 5.83 11.33
CA ALA A 58 7.78 5.60 10.21
C ALA A 58 7.80 6.78 9.24
N ALA A 59 6.65 7.36 8.90
CA ALA A 59 6.56 8.55 8.06
C ALA A 59 7.31 9.74 8.68
N ALA A 60 7.15 9.99 9.98
CA ALA A 60 7.90 11.02 10.68
C ALA A 60 9.42 10.77 10.62
N ALA A 61 9.87 9.53 10.80
CA ALA A 61 11.29 9.17 10.69
C ALA A 61 11.86 9.40 9.27
N MET A 62 11.05 9.18 8.23
CA MET A 62 11.44 9.48 6.84
C MET A 62 11.62 10.99 6.63
N GLU A 63 10.71 11.81 7.14
CA GLU A 63 10.81 13.27 7.07
C GLU A 63 12.02 13.80 7.85
N ASP A 64 12.25 13.26 9.06
CA ASP A 64 13.41 13.62 9.87
C ASP A 64 14.72 13.29 9.16
N ALA A 65 14.82 12.12 8.52
CA ALA A 65 15.99 11.75 7.74
C ALA A 65 16.23 12.68 6.55
N ARG A 66 15.17 13.13 5.87
CA ARG A 66 15.26 14.09 4.76
C ARG A 66 15.77 15.47 5.20
N ASN A 67 15.63 15.84 6.47
CA ASN A 67 16.21 17.09 6.96
C ASN A 67 17.75 17.06 6.98
N PHE A 68 18.38 15.88 6.96
CA PHE A 68 19.83 15.72 6.99
C PHE A 68 20.44 15.31 5.64
N SER A 69 19.70 14.54 4.84
CA SER A 69 20.00 14.23 3.45
C SER A 69 18.91 14.83 2.59
N ASN A 70 19.22 15.66 1.59
CA ASN A 70 18.21 16.29 0.70
C ASN A 70 17.30 15.30 -0.09
N GLU A 71 17.34 14.01 0.24
CA GLU A 71 16.56 12.92 -0.31
C GLU A 71 16.06 12.01 0.83
N TYR A 72 14.93 11.35 0.61
CA TYR A 72 14.44 10.31 1.52
C TYR A 72 15.36 9.07 1.54
N PRO A 73 15.38 8.30 2.64
CA PRO A 73 16.02 6.99 2.72
C PRO A 73 15.45 5.99 1.70
N ALA A 74 16.32 5.14 1.12
CA ALA A 74 15.89 4.14 0.14
C ALA A 74 14.91 3.12 0.73
N SER A 75 15.09 2.76 2.00
CA SER A 75 14.24 1.82 2.73
C SER A 75 13.76 2.42 4.05
N VAL A 76 12.51 2.17 4.41
CA VAL A 76 11.99 2.49 5.75
C VAL A 76 12.76 1.79 6.86
N GLY A 77 13.29 0.59 6.59
CA GLY A 77 14.06 -0.20 7.56
C GLY A 77 15.38 0.45 7.98
N ASP A 78 15.89 1.42 7.23
CA ASP A 78 17.13 2.12 7.55
C ASP A 78 16.93 3.16 8.66
N VAL A 79 15.69 3.64 8.83
CA VAL A 79 15.36 4.74 9.77
C VAL A 79 14.34 4.35 10.83
N PHE A 80 13.56 3.29 10.59
CA PHE A 80 12.52 2.87 11.51
C PHE A 80 12.31 1.36 11.50
N SER A 81 12.17 0.79 12.69
CA SER A 81 11.76 -0.60 12.89
C SER A 81 10.43 -0.62 13.61
N SER A 82 9.43 -1.29 13.02
CA SER A 82 8.13 -1.53 13.63
C SER A 82 8.19 -2.48 14.81
N GLY A 83 7.11 -2.50 15.61
CA GLY A 83 6.88 -3.55 16.59
C GLY A 83 6.65 -4.90 15.92
N GLY A 84 6.98 -6.01 16.59
CA GLY A 84 7.06 -7.37 16.01
C GLY A 84 5.77 -7.94 15.36
N ASP A 85 4.63 -7.26 15.45
CA ASP A 85 3.37 -7.65 14.82
C ASP A 85 3.03 -6.85 13.55
N VAL A 86 3.89 -5.91 13.14
CA VAL A 86 3.76 -5.09 11.94
C VAL A 86 5.00 -5.27 11.06
N GLN A 87 4.79 -5.56 9.78
CA GLN A 87 5.83 -5.51 8.76
C GLN A 87 5.71 -4.21 8.00
N LEU A 88 6.80 -3.45 7.92
CA LEU A 88 6.90 -2.25 7.11
C LEU A 88 7.77 -2.54 5.89
N THR A 89 7.31 -2.11 4.72
CA THR A 89 8.04 -2.19 3.46
C THR A 89 7.91 -0.88 2.69
N GLY A 90 8.80 -0.66 1.73
CA GLY A 90 8.84 0.58 0.95
C GLY A 90 9.91 1.54 1.44
N GLY A 91 9.83 2.78 0.98
CA GLY A 91 10.87 3.78 1.16
C GLY A 91 10.78 4.86 0.09
N ARG A 92 11.91 5.43 -0.29
CA ARG A 92 12.00 6.47 -1.30
C ARG A 92 11.39 6.01 -2.64
N MET A 93 10.55 6.87 -3.22
CA MET A 93 10.06 6.76 -4.61
C MET A 93 10.84 7.71 -5.53
N SER A 94 11.14 8.93 -5.04
CA SER A 94 11.95 9.96 -5.70
C SER A 94 12.65 10.83 -4.65
N SER A 95 13.48 11.79 -5.05
CA SER A 95 14.15 12.69 -4.09
C SER A 95 13.17 13.36 -3.11
N ASP A 96 11.95 13.66 -3.58
CA ASP A 96 10.94 14.44 -2.84
C ASP A 96 9.68 13.64 -2.47
N THR A 97 9.64 12.33 -2.67
CA THR A 97 8.49 11.50 -2.30
C THR A 97 8.90 10.11 -1.81
N PHE A 98 8.15 9.59 -0.84
CA PHE A 98 8.24 8.22 -0.36
C PHE A 98 6.86 7.59 -0.22
N CYS A 99 6.83 6.27 -0.16
CA CYS A 99 5.65 5.50 0.24
C CYS A 99 6.09 4.31 1.12
N ILE A 100 5.41 4.14 2.25
CA ILE A 100 5.60 3.00 3.16
C ILE A 100 4.30 2.20 3.27
N THR A 101 4.39 0.89 3.12
CA THR A 101 3.32 -0.08 3.37
C THR A 101 3.49 -0.70 4.74
N GLY A 102 2.39 -0.81 5.49
CA GLY A 102 2.33 -1.50 6.76
C GLY A 102 1.33 -2.64 6.69
N LYS A 103 1.79 -3.83 7.07
CA LYS A 103 1.00 -5.06 7.06
C LYS A 103 1.03 -5.73 8.42
N SER A 104 -0.12 -6.16 8.93
CA SER A 104 -0.13 -6.95 10.16
C SER A 104 0.37 -8.37 9.90
N VAL A 105 1.30 -8.84 10.73
CA VAL A 105 1.82 -10.22 10.71
C VAL A 105 0.74 -11.23 11.11
N LYS A 106 -0.22 -10.81 11.94
CA LYS A 106 -1.27 -11.66 12.53
C LYS A 106 -2.56 -11.67 11.71
N ASP A 107 -2.76 -10.70 10.82
CA ASP A 107 -3.91 -10.62 9.93
C ASP A 107 -3.49 -9.92 8.62
N SER A 108 -3.25 -10.72 7.58
CA SER A 108 -2.79 -10.22 6.29
C SER A 108 -3.83 -9.39 5.53
N SER A 109 -5.09 -9.33 6.00
CA SER A 109 -6.12 -8.43 5.44
C SER A 109 -5.98 -6.98 5.91
N ILE A 110 -5.18 -6.74 6.96
CA ILE A 110 -4.92 -5.41 7.50
C ILE A 110 -3.68 -4.85 6.81
N VAL A 111 -3.91 -4.01 5.81
CA VAL A 111 -2.85 -3.39 5.00
C VAL A 111 -3.15 -1.91 4.78
N PHE A 112 -2.16 -1.08 5.10
CA PHE A 112 -2.25 0.37 4.98
C PHE A 112 -0.98 0.93 4.36
N LYS A 113 -1.10 2.12 3.75
CA LYS A 113 0.00 2.87 3.17
C LYS A 113 0.02 4.30 3.69
N VAL A 114 1.20 4.91 3.71
CA VAL A 114 1.44 6.33 4.03
C VAL A 114 2.52 6.88 3.11
N GLY A 115 2.49 8.17 2.78
CA GLY A 115 3.50 8.78 1.90
C GLY A 115 3.70 10.27 2.14
N ALA A 116 4.65 10.88 1.43
CA ALA A 116 5.08 12.27 1.66
C ALA A 116 3.97 13.33 1.52
N LYS A 117 2.93 13.06 0.73
CA LYS A 117 1.80 14.00 0.51
C LYS A 117 0.67 13.86 1.54
N SER A 118 0.62 12.75 2.27
CA SER A 118 -0.39 12.48 3.28
C SER A 118 0.18 11.56 4.36
N THR A 119 0.31 12.11 5.56
CA THR A 119 0.74 11.38 6.76
C THR A 119 -0.37 10.55 7.38
N ASP A 120 -1.58 10.57 6.82
CA ASP A 120 -2.69 9.75 7.28
C ASP A 120 -2.72 8.40 6.55
N PRO A 121 -2.62 7.28 7.29
CA PRO A 121 -2.63 5.96 6.69
C PRO A 121 -3.95 5.65 5.96
N ALA A 122 -3.85 5.38 4.67
CA ALA A 122 -4.95 4.94 3.82
C ALA A 122 -4.89 3.41 3.61
N ALA A 123 -6.02 2.77 3.35
CA ALA A 123 -6.05 1.33 3.06
C ALA A 123 -5.32 1.03 1.74
N GLY A 124 -4.63 -0.11 1.68
CA GLY A 124 -3.91 -0.58 0.49
C GLY A 124 -2.40 -0.63 0.66
N GLU A 125 -1.70 -1.02 -0.41
CA GLU A 125 -0.24 -1.12 -0.45
C GLU A 125 0.37 0.05 -1.22
N CYS A 126 1.62 0.36 -0.91
CA CYS A 126 2.46 1.15 -1.80
C CYS A 126 2.74 0.31 -3.02
N VAL A 127 2.21 0.77 -4.14
CA VAL A 127 2.68 0.32 -5.43
C VAL A 127 3.82 1.25 -5.78
N GLN A 128 5.00 0.66 -5.95
CA GLN A 128 6.00 1.29 -6.77
C GLN A 128 5.69 0.83 -8.19
N MET A 129 5.15 1.69 -9.04
CA MET A 129 5.52 1.53 -10.44
C MET A 129 7.00 1.86 -10.49
N VAL A 130 7.81 0.81 -10.49
CA VAL A 130 9.10 0.82 -11.14
C VAL A 130 8.79 0.94 -12.63
N MET A 131 8.37 2.13 -13.03
CA MET A 131 8.25 2.53 -14.40
C MET A 131 9.69 2.79 -14.85
N SER A 132 10.43 1.71 -15.10
CA SER A 132 11.72 1.72 -15.78
C SER A 132 11.70 0.74 -16.96
N CYS A 133 10.49 0.33 -17.41
CA CYS A 133 10.23 -0.93 -18.09
C CYS A 133 9.36 -0.82 -19.35
N ALA A 134 8.96 0.39 -19.79
CA ALA A 134 8.58 0.46 -21.20
C ALA A 134 9.83 -0.04 -21.93
N ASP A 135 9.70 -1.07 -22.74
CA ASP A 135 10.86 -1.74 -23.37
C ASP A 135 10.84 -1.49 -24.88
N SER A 136 9.66 -1.19 -25.44
CA SER A 136 9.49 -0.93 -26.86
C SER A 136 8.25 -0.09 -27.16
N ILE A 137 8.43 0.90 -28.03
CA ILE A 137 7.36 1.72 -28.62
C ILE A 137 7.46 1.59 -30.14
N PHE A 138 6.36 1.20 -30.77
CA PHE A 138 6.29 0.91 -32.20
C PHE A 138 5.15 1.69 -32.86
N TYR A 139 5.41 2.32 -34.00
CA TYR A 139 4.38 2.98 -34.79
C TYR A 139 4.05 2.15 -36.04
N GLN A 140 2.77 1.84 -36.24
CA GLN A 140 2.33 1.13 -37.45
C GLN A 140 1.60 2.06 -38.42
N PRO A 141 2.25 2.49 -39.52
CA PRO A 141 1.63 3.41 -40.48
C PRO A 141 0.40 2.82 -41.18
N PHE A 142 0.34 1.50 -41.37
CA PHE A 142 -0.83 0.84 -42.00
C PHE A 142 -2.08 0.84 -41.10
N MET A 143 -1.89 0.67 -39.79
CA MET A 143 -2.98 0.63 -38.80
C MET A 143 -3.26 2.01 -38.17
N ARG A 144 -2.47 3.03 -38.52
CA ARG A 144 -2.55 4.41 -38.02
C ARG A 144 -2.65 4.46 -36.50
N GLY A 145 -1.83 3.67 -35.81
CA GLY A 145 -1.86 3.58 -34.34
C GLY A 145 -0.48 3.38 -33.73
N LEU A 146 -0.37 3.72 -32.45
CA LEU A 146 0.82 3.53 -31.64
C LEU A 146 0.66 2.26 -30.80
N TYR A 147 1.73 1.48 -30.70
CA TYR A 147 1.81 0.29 -29.87
C TYR A 147 2.87 0.49 -28.79
N VAL A 148 2.49 0.24 -27.53
CA VAL A 148 3.41 0.35 -26.39
C VAL A 148 3.37 -0.96 -25.61
N LYS A 149 4.55 -1.48 -25.28
CA LYS A 149 4.69 -2.63 -24.39
C LYS A 149 5.42 -2.23 -23.11
N PHE A 150 4.84 -2.62 -21.99
CA PHE A 150 5.45 -2.50 -20.67
C PHE A 150 5.86 -3.90 -20.23
N ASP A 151 7.14 -4.14 -19.98
CA ASP A 151 7.66 -5.45 -19.57
C ASP A 151 7.68 -5.63 -18.04
N CYS A 152 7.01 -4.75 -17.30
CA CYS A 152 6.72 -4.91 -15.88
C CYS A 152 5.25 -5.16 -15.61
N ALA A 153 4.93 -5.56 -14.36
CA ALA A 153 3.57 -5.83 -13.93
C ALA A 153 2.65 -4.65 -14.28
N THR A 154 1.75 -4.87 -15.24
CA THR A 154 0.85 -3.84 -15.73
C THR A 154 -0.21 -3.55 -14.67
N PRO A 155 -0.43 -2.29 -14.27
CA PRO A 155 -1.53 -1.97 -13.38
C PRO A 155 -2.85 -2.32 -14.08
N THR A 156 -3.74 -2.99 -13.35
CA THR A 156 -5.13 -3.15 -13.78
C THR A 156 -5.83 -1.79 -13.78
N ALA A 157 -6.62 -1.51 -14.82
CA ALA A 157 -7.33 -0.23 -15.03
C ALA A 157 -8.29 0.19 -13.88
N SER A 158 -8.50 -0.68 -12.88
CA SER A 158 -9.26 -0.38 -11.67
C SER A 158 -8.52 0.50 -10.67
N GLU A 159 -7.19 0.61 -10.73
CA GLU A 159 -6.40 1.24 -9.66
C GLU A 159 -5.56 2.44 -10.13
N TYR A 160 -5.26 2.53 -11.43
CA TYR A 160 -4.35 3.52 -12.02
C TYR A 160 -4.89 4.13 -13.29
N LYS A 161 -4.50 5.39 -13.50
CA LYS A 161 -4.64 6.11 -14.76
C LYS A 161 -3.25 6.33 -15.33
N LEU A 162 -3.02 5.86 -16.55
CA LEU A 162 -1.79 6.13 -17.27
C LEU A 162 -1.91 7.50 -17.93
N TYR A 163 -0.85 8.30 -17.90
CA TYR A 163 -0.78 9.59 -18.55
C TYR A 163 0.45 9.66 -19.45
N TYR A 164 0.37 10.46 -20.51
CA TYR A 164 1.53 10.79 -21.33
C TYR A 164 1.61 12.29 -21.63
N ARG A 165 2.78 12.70 -22.11
CA ARG A 165 3.01 14.01 -22.74
C ARG A 165 4.07 13.90 -23.82
N ASP A 166 3.97 14.77 -24.81
CA ASP A 166 5.05 15.01 -25.77
C ASP A 166 6.19 15.82 -25.12
N ASN A 167 7.29 15.99 -25.86
CA ASN A 167 8.40 16.87 -25.47
C ASN A 167 8.12 18.36 -25.71
N ARG A 168 7.00 18.72 -26.33
CA ARG A 168 6.67 20.10 -26.73
C ARG A 168 6.05 20.90 -25.58
N GLY A 169 5.90 20.29 -24.40
CA GLY A 169 5.36 20.94 -23.20
C GLY A 169 3.83 20.93 -23.15
N SER A 170 3.19 20.08 -23.97
CA SER A 170 1.75 19.82 -23.90
C SER A 170 1.37 19.29 -22.51
N GLY A 171 0.17 19.63 -22.04
CA GLY A 171 -0.36 19.12 -20.77
C GLY A 171 -0.44 17.58 -20.77
N TRP A 172 -0.46 16.98 -19.58
CA TRP A 172 -0.63 15.53 -19.44
C TRP A 172 -2.00 15.08 -19.95
N VAL A 173 -2.00 14.04 -20.79
CA VAL A 173 -3.21 13.45 -21.33
C VAL A 173 -3.41 12.07 -20.73
N GLU A 174 -4.62 11.80 -20.24
CA GLU A 174 -5.00 10.50 -19.69
C GLU A 174 -5.16 9.47 -20.81
N VAL A 175 -4.53 8.32 -20.62
CA VAL A 175 -4.71 7.09 -21.38
C VAL A 175 -5.71 6.23 -20.64
N GLY A 176 -6.82 5.94 -21.31
CA GLY A 176 -7.62 4.79 -20.91
C GLY A 176 -6.79 3.53 -21.08
N LEU A 177 -6.45 2.84 -20.00
CA LEU A 177 -5.82 1.53 -20.06
C LEU A 177 -6.86 0.53 -20.57
N ALA A 178 -6.98 0.37 -21.89
CA ALA A 178 -7.57 -0.84 -22.44
C ALA A 178 -6.72 -2.04 -22.00
N SER A 179 -7.34 -3.18 -21.72
CA SER A 179 -6.60 -4.40 -21.44
C SER A 179 -5.60 -4.66 -22.57
N PRO A 180 -4.34 -5.04 -22.28
CA PRO A 180 -3.38 -5.36 -23.33
C PRO A 180 -3.91 -6.50 -24.20
N ASP A 181 -3.42 -6.58 -25.43
CA ASP A 181 -3.68 -7.75 -26.27
C ASP A 181 -3.08 -9.03 -25.66
N ALA A 182 -3.33 -10.18 -26.28
CA ALA A 182 -2.80 -11.46 -25.80
C ALA A 182 -1.25 -11.52 -25.78
N SER A 183 -0.57 -10.56 -26.40
CA SER A 183 0.89 -10.45 -26.48
C SER A 183 1.45 -9.36 -25.55
N GLY A 184 0.60 -8.70 -24.75
CA GLY A 184 1.00 -7.66 -23.79
C GLY A 184 1.10 -6.25 -24.38
N TRP A 185 0.62 -6.02 -25.61
CA TRP A 185 0.69 -4.72 -26.25
C TRP A 185 -0.56 -3.88 -26.00
N TYR A 186 -0.33 -2.59 -25.74
CA TYR A 186 -1.36 -1.57 -25.67
C TYR A 186 -1.47 -0.87 -27.01
N PHE A 187 -2.69 -0.80 -27.56
CA PHE A 187 -2.98 -0.13 -28.82
C PHE A 187 -3.66 1.22 -28.59
N PHE A 188 -3.15 2.24 -29.28
CA PHE A 188 -3.70 3.58 -29.29
C PHE A 188 -4.09 3.93 -30.73
N ASP A 189 -5.37 4.19 -30.97
CA ASP A 189 -5.87 4.53 -32.30
C ASP A 189 -5.46 5.94 -32.75
N GLU A 190 -5.73 6.27 -34.01
CA GLU A 190 -5.39 7.57 -34.61
C GLU A 190 -6.08 8.78 -33.96
N ASN A 191 -7.17 8.56 -33.24
CA ASN A 191 -7.88 9.60 -32.51
C ASN A 191 -7.28 9.84 -31.13
N SER A 192 -6.32 9.01 -30.71
CA SER A 192 -5.53 9.28 -29.53
C SER A 192 -4.71 10.56 -29.74
N PRO A 193 -4.64 11.46 -28.74
CA PRO A 193 -3.88 12.70 -28.92
C PRO A 193 -2.38 12.46 -29.18
N LEU A 194 -1.82 11.29 -28.83
CA LEU A 194 -0.45 10.88 -29.20
C LEU A 194 -0.25 10.77 -30.70
N THR A 195 -1.10 9.97 -31.37
CA THR A 195 -1.00 9.75 -32.81
C THR A 195 -1.19 11.05 -33.55
N LEU A 196 -2.14 11.89 -33.13
CA LEU A 196 -2.39 13.17 -33.80
C LEU A 196 -1.24 14.17 -33.64
N SER A 197 -0.70 14.35 -32.43
CA SER A 197 0.45 15.23 -32.20
C SER A 197 1.73 14.74 -32.89
N TYR A 198 1.86 13.42 -33.07
CA TYR A 198 2.99 12.83 -33.78
C TYR A 198 2.85 12.85 -35.30
N MET A 199 1.64 12.64 -35.84
CA MET A 199 1.35 12.74 -37.27
C MET A 199 1.57 14.15 -37.84
N ASP A 200 1.60 15.17 -36.99
CA ASP A 200 1.96 16.55 -37.36
C ASP A 200 3.49 16.74 -37.52
N ASP A 201 4.32 15.81 -37.04
CA ASP A 201 5.77 15.84 -37.25
C ASP A 201 6.16 15.19 -38.61
N GLN A 202 5.68 15.79 -39.70
CA GLN A 202 5.88 15.35 -41.10
C GLN A 202 7.35 15.45 -41.61
N SER A 203 8.32 15.62 -40.71
CA SER A 203 9.71 15.95 -41.06
C SER A 203 10.63 14.74 -41.25
N GLY A 204 10.11 13.51 -41.15
CA GLY A 204 10.89 12.27 -41.38
C GLY A 204 11.97 12.01 -40.31
N ALA A 205 11.94 12.76 -39.21
CA ALA A 205 12.73 12.50 -38.02
C ALA A 205 11.78 12.09 -36.89
N HIS A 206 11.49 10.80 -36.82
CA HIS A 206 10.63 10.14 -35.83
C HIS A 206 11.18 10.16 -34.37
N GLY A 207 11.98 11.18 -34.01
CA GLY A 207 12.73 11.32 -32.76
C GLY A 207 12.04 12.14 -31.65
N GLY A 208 10.71 12.26 -31.67
CA GLY A 208 9.97 12.86 -30.57
C GLY A 208 9.94 11.92 -29.37
N ALA A 209 10.70 12.22 -28.31
CA ALA A 209 10.60 11.44 -27.07
C ALA A 209 9.18 11.57 -26.49
N VAL A 210 8.55 10.44 -26.17
CA VAL A 210 7.26 10.40 -25.46
C VAL A 210 7.53 10.15 -24.00
N LYS A 211 6.86 10.90 -23.13
CA LYS A 211 6.98 10.72 -21.68
C LYS A 211 5.73 10.06 -21.15
N PHE A 212 5.90 9.12 -20.24
CA PHE A 212 4.80 8.42 -19.58
C PHE A 212 4.92 8.60 -18.07
N THR A 213 3.77 8.69 -17.40
CA THR A 213 3.65 8.67 -15.94
C THR A 213 2.36 7.96 -15.60
N ALA A 214 2.30 7.30 -14.45
CA ALA A 214 1.05 6.79 -13.91
C ALA A 214 0.67 7.60 -12.67
N VAL A 215 -0.63 7.77 -12.50
CA VAL A 215 -1.18 8.39 -11.30
C VAL A 215 -2.12 7.37 -10.68
N GLY A 216 -1.85 7.06 -9.41
CA GLY A 216 -2.76 6.26 -8.61
C GLY A 216 -4.12 6.95 -8.48
N SER A 217 -5.17 6.17 -8.25
CA SER A 217 -6.54 6.68 -7.99
C SER A 217 -6.64 7.66 -6.80
N ASP A 218 -5.62 7.75 -5.96
CA ASP A 218 -5.45 8.68 -4.85
C ASP A 218 -4.66 9.96 -5.20
N GLY A 219 -4.24 10.12 -6.46
CA GLY A 219 -3.51 11.30 -6.92
C GLY A 219 -2.02 11.30 -6.60
N SER A 220 -1.46 10.20 -6.08
CA SER A 220 0.00 10.05 -5.99
C SER A 220 0.55 9.84 -7.41
N ALA A 221 1.17 10.89 -7.95
CA ALA A 221 1.92 10.82 -9.20
C ALA A 221 3.21 10.01 -8.97
N GLU A 222 3.46 9.05 -9.85
CA GLU A 222 4.70 8.28 -9.89
C GLU A 222 5.72 8.91 -10.84
N ASP A 223 6.92 8.36 -10.83
CA ASP A 223 8.07 8.89 -11.55
C ASP A 223 7.81 9.01 -13.07
N VAL A 224 8.39 10.03 -13.70
CA VAL A 224 8.19 10.30 -15.13
C VAL A 224 9.25 9.58 -15.95
N ILE A 225 8.86 8.60 -16.76
CA ILE A 225 9.79 8.00 -17.73
C ILE A 225 9.88 8.90 -18.95
N ASN A 226 11.12 9.17 -19.38
CA ASN A 226 11.39 9.73 -20.70
C ASN A 226 11.75 8.59 -21.66
N TYR A 227 10.96 8.38 -22.71
CA TYR A 227 11.24 7.38 -23.73
C TYR A 227 11.73 8.03 -25.01
N GLY A 228 13.01 7.80 -25.36
CA GLY A 228 13.75 8.62 -26.33
C GLY A 228 13.58 8.28 -27.81
N ALA A 229 13.16 7.06 -28.17
CA ALA A 229 13.11 6.62 -29.56
C ALA A 229 11.91 5.70 -29.83
N ILE A 230 11.17 6.01 -30.90
CA ILE A 230 10.09 5.18 -31.44
C ILE A 230 10.66 4.42 -32.64
N GLN A 231 10.38 3.11 -32.72
CA GLN A 231 10.78 2.29 -33.86
C GLN A 231 9.68 2.24 -34.93
N GLU A 232 10.09 2.20 -36.20
CA GLU A 232 9.24 1.95 -37.38
C GLU A 232 9.13 0.47 -37.73
#